data_AF-A0A0G0JHR5-F1
#
_entry.id   AF-A0A0G0JHR5-F1
#
_cell.length_a   1.000
_cell.length_b   1.000
_cell.length_c   1.000
_cell.angle_alpha   90.00
_cell.angle_beta   90.00
_cell.angle_gamma   90.00
#
_symmetry.space_group_name_H-M   'P 1'
#
loop_
_entity.id
_entity.type
_entity.pdbx_description
1 polymer ?
#
loop_
_entity_poly.entity_id
_entity_poly.type
_entity_poly.pdbx_seq_one_letter_code
_entity_poly.pdbx_strand_id
1 'polypeptide(L)'
;MAVQPTDPSIVNFLTSRGFQPTGGERAPLFGQRKSIFESLGLGTDFRGESGQNTAILNRLTQFERDKGVQLSPTNLPDFLRATPPTTGTAPPAGTPPAPSQVPNYLRSLATQAISQDQTPVLPSADETAKLALEKFTGGATFPLQVESVEAEKSQVRLEGQQQAEKFIRNIASRGLIFSGAKTQGVSDIEVDTLAKTLNVDRRFAMLIATGLQNAAQDIVKQAQKEIEDSKKEGKEQRTEARDALKALGYVIDPGTGTLIRSEESLRKEQADKLSIVREERLQESELFDREISLANLEARQASLGLQAHSQSRLDALAGLAFTKFETDQAQHNAMVEGELTNFLNGGIGLLDISDSIRGEVTNYATNFIKTTEFVGADGVTKKLDVAKKLGTSVDFTDNEWRAAIYDNYVRGDAYDDVLNLIATEPIANKDRGKLIASEIYQIGKGAPDSGKTGRSPLGLAFEGAKEVLSKNIDYSKLNIPSLFRF
;
A
#
# COMPACT_ATOMS: atom_id res chain seq x y z
N MET A 1 15.01 -7.98 -10.14
CA MET A 1 14.08 -6.83 -10.18
C MET A 1 12.68 -7.35 -9.91
N ALA A 2 12.08 -6.98 -8.78
CA ALA A 2 10.73 -7.41 -8.44
C ALA A 2 9.73 -6.41 -9.03
N VAL A 3 8.94 -6.86 -10.00
CA VAL A 3 7.82 -6.12 -10.57
C VAL A 3 6.75 -6.03 -9.49
N GLN A 4 6.41 -4.83 -9.01
CA GLN A 4 5.20 -4.64 -8.21
C GLN A 4 4.00 -4.74 -9.16
N PRO A 5 3.01 -5.61 -8.88
CA PRO A 5 1.86 -5.79 -9.76
C PRO A 5 0.96 -4.54 -9.71
N THR A 6 0.86 -3.83 -10.83
CA THR A 6 0.06 -2.60 -11.00
C THR A 6 -1.43 -2.83 -11.26
N ASP A 7 -2.00 -3.96 -10.82
CA ASP A 7 -3.45 -4.15 -10.72
C ASP A 7 -3.73 -5.33 -9.75
N PRO A 8 -4.36 -5.14 -8.57
CA PRO A 8 -4.46 -6.17 -7.53
C PRO A 8 -5.64 -7.11 -7.76
N SER A 9 -5.91 -7.46 -9.03
CA SER A 9 -6.87 -8.52 -9.32
C SER A 9 -6.19 -9.87 -9.12
N ILE A 10 -6.75 -10.69 -8.24
CA ILE A 10 -6.31 -12.09 -8.04
C ILE A 10 -6.31 -12.87 -9.36
N VAL A 11 -7.19 -12.51 -10.30
CA VAL A 11 -7.21 -13.11 -11.65
C VAL A 11 -5.96 -12.76 -12.43
N ASN A 12 -5.52 -11.50 -12.41
CA ASN A 12 -4.30 -11.06 -13.10
C ASN A 12 -3.07 -11.71 -12.48
N PHE A 13 -3.02 -11.78 -11.15
CA PHE A 13 -1.94 -12.48 -10.42
C PHE A 13 -1.86 -13.95 -10.83
N LEU A 14 -2.96 -14.70 -10.76
CA LEU A 14 -2.97 -16.11 -11.14
C LEU A 14 -2.68 -16.31 -12.64
N THR A 15 -3.20 -15.45 -13.51
CA THR A 15 -2.90 -15.52 -14.95
C THR A 15 -1.40 -15.30 -15.22
N SER A 16 -0.76 -14.36 -14.51
CA SER A 16 0.69 -14.13 -14.58
C SER A 16 1.54 -15.31 -14.09
N ARG A 17 0.92 -16.23 -13.33
CA ARG A 17 1.52 -17.47 -12.82
C ARG A 17 1.17 -18.70 -13.66
N GLY A 18 0.61 -18.49 -14.85
CA GLY A 18 0.32 -19.57 -15.82
C GLY A 18 -0.98 -20.32 -15.57
N PHE A 19 -1.86 -19.82 -14.70
CA PHE A 19 -3.19 -20.38 -14.54
C PHE A 19 -4.07 -20.00 -15.74
N GLN A 20 -4.79 -20.97 -16.28
CA GLN A 20 -5.72 -20.76 -17.39
C GLN A 20 -7.16 -21.09 -16.98
N PRO A 21 -8.17 -20.36 -17.49
CA PRO A 21 -9.58 -20.66 -17.22
C PRO A 21 -9.95 -22.06 -17.71
N THR A 22 -10.68 -22.82 -16.90
CA THR A 22 -11.21 -24.12 -17.32
C THR A 22 -12.38 -23.89 -18.28
N GLY A 23 -12.46 -24.65 -19.38
CA GLY A 23 -13.54 -24.51 -20.36
C GLY A 23 -14.93 -24.68 -19.71
N GLY A 24 -15.82 -23.72 -19.94
CA GLY A 24 -17.18 -23.72 -19.39
C GLY A 24 -17.37 -22.94 -18.09
N GLU A 25 -16.31 -22.34 -17.52
CA GLU A 25 -16.44 -21.46 -16.36
C GLU A 25 -17.11 -20.12 -16.72
N ARG A 26 -18.10 -19.69 -15.92
CA ARG A 26 -18.81 -18.41 -16.10
C ARG A 26 -17.96 -17.17 -15.78
N ALA A 27 -16.88 -17.34 -15.03
CA ALA A 27 -15.98 -16.27 -14.64
C ALA A 27 -14.53 -16.79 -14.73
N PRO A 28 -13.55 -15.93 -15.07
CA PRO A 28 -12.16 -16.35 -15.22
C PRO A 28 -11.64 -17.00 -13.94
N LEU A 29 -10.99 -18.16 -14.09
CA LEU A 29 -10.33 -18.90 -13.00
C LEU A 29 -11.24 -19.15 -11.79
N PHE A 30 -12.54 -19.38 -12.01
CA PHE A 30 -13.51 -19.50 -10.92
C PHE A 30 -13.21 -20.72 -10.05
N GLY A 31 -12.92 -21.88 -10.66
CA GLY A 31 -12.61 -23.11 -9.92
C GLY A 31 -11.37 -22.97 -9.05
N GLN A 32 -10.31 -22.35 -9.58
CA GLN A 32 -9.05 -22.14 -8.86
C GLN A 32 -9.20 -21.12 -7.75
N ARG A 33 -9.87 -19.99 -8.01
CA ARG A 33 -10.17 -18.99 -6.96
C ARG A 33 -11.00 -19.61 -5.85
N LYS A 34 -12.02 -20.40 -6.20
CA LYS A 34 -12.85 -21.10 -5.23
C LYS A 34 -12.04 -22.02 -4.33
N SER A 35 -11.16 -22.85 -4.91
CA SER A 35 -10.26 -23.72 -4.14
C SER A 35 -9.37 -22.95 -3.17
N ILE A 36 -8.83 -21.80 -3.58
CA ILE A 36 -8.00 -20.94 -2.73
C ILE A 36 -8.84 -20.37 -1.56
N PHE A 37 -10.01 -19.79 -1.85
CA PHE A 37 -10.89 -19.22 -0.82
C PHE A 37 -11.35 -20.27 0.21
N GLU A 38 -11.73 -21.46 -0.25
CA GLU A 38 -12.16 -22.57 0.61
C GLU A 38 -11.00 -23.07 1.49
N SER A 39 -9.80 -23.23 0.92
CA SER A 39 -8.63 -23.67 1.69
C SER A 39 -8.17 -22.67 2.76
N LEU A 40 -8.40 -21.37 2.53
CA LEU A 40 -8.04 -20.31 3.46
C LEU A 40 -9.15 -20.02 4.49
N GLY A 41 -10.30 -20.70 4.40
CA GLY A 41 -11.44 -20.51 5.31
C GLY A 41 -12.17 -19.16 5.12
N LEU A 42 -12.09 -18.55 3.94
CA LEU A 42 -12.62 -17.19 3.68
C LEU A 42 -14.08 -17.16 3.21
N GLY A 43 -14.82 -18.28 3.34
CA GLY A 43 -16.23 -18.39 2.99
C GLY A 43 -16.50 -18.64 1.50
N THR A 44 -17.78 -18.75 1.15
CA THR A 44 -18.26 -19.11 -0.21
C THR A 44 -18.61 -17.92 -1.10
N ASP A 45 -18.51 -16.69 -0.59
CA ASP A 45 -18.78 -15.49 -1.40
C ASP A 45 -17.56 -15.11 -2.25
N PHE A 46 -17.44 -15.76 -3.41
CA PHE A 46 -16.35 -15.59 -4.38
C PHE A 46 -16.29 -14.22 -5.07
N ARG A 47 -17.16 -13.27 -4.66
CA ARG A 47 -17.06 -11.89 -5.09
C ARG A 47 -15.93 -11.16 -4.37
N GLY A 48 -15.54 -11.63 -3.17
CA GLY A 48 -14.39 -11.16 -2.39
C GLY A 48 -14.37 -9.65 -2.23
N GLU A 49 -14.68 -9.14 -1.04
CA GLU A 49 -14.42 -7.72 -0.76
C GLU A 49 -12.95 -7.39 -1.11
N SER A 50 -12.67 -6.16 -1.58
CA SER A 50 -11.33 -5.76 -2.03
C SER A 50 -10.24 -6.08 -0.99
N GLY A 51 -10.58 -6.00 0.31
CA GLY A 51 -9.71 -6.42 1.41
C GLY A 51 -9.38 -7.91 1.42
N GLN A 52 -10.34 -8.80 1.15
CA GLN A 52 -10.12 -10.24 1.09
C GLN A 52 -9.21 -10.63 -0.09
N ASN A 53 -9.43 -10.03 -1.26
CA ASN A 53 -8.57 -10.25 -2.43
C ASN A 53 -7.13 -9.80 -2.16
N THR A 54 -6.95 -8.68 -1.48
CA THR A 54 -5.64 -8.16 -1.08
C THR A 54 -4.96 -9.08 -0.04
N ALA A 55 -5.71 -9.58 0.95
CA ALA A 55 -5.18 -10.50 1.95
C ALA A 55 -4.71 -11.83 1.34
N ILE A 56 -5.44 -12.35 0.36
CA ILE A 56 -5.05 -13.56 -0.37
C ILE A 56 -3.79 -13.30 -1.20
N LEU A 57 -3.72 -12.18 -1.93
CA LEU A 57 -2.53 -11.79 -2.69
C LEU A 57 -1.29 -11.69 -1.80
N ASN A 58 -1.43 -11.05 -0.63
CA ASN A 58 -0.34 -10.93 0.33
C ASN A 58 0.11 -12.30 0.85
N ARG A 59 -0.83 -13.20 1.18
CA ARG A 59 -0.51 -14.57 1.62
C ARG A 59 0.19 -15.36 0.52
N LEU A 60 -0.33 -15.37 -0.71
CA LEU A 60 0.28 -16.10 -1.82
C LEU A 60 1.69 -15.58 -2.13
N THR A 61 1.88 -14.26 -2.14
CA THR A 61 3.18 -13.62 -2.36
C THR A 61 4.16 -13.87 -1.21
N GLN A 62 3.67 -13.94 0.03
CA GLN A 62 4.49 -14.30 1.19
C GLN A 62 4.92 -15.76 1.12
N PHE A 63 4.01 -16.67 0.76
CA PHE A 63 4.34 -18.08 0.58
C PHE A 63 5.36 -18.32 -0.55
N GLU A 64 5.25 -17.61 -1.67
CA GLU A 64 6.28 -17.67 -2.74
C GLU A 64 7.67 -17.28 -2.21
N ARG A 65 7.73 -16.25 -1.34
CA ARG A 65 8.97 -15.80 -0.71
C ARG A 65 9.51 -16.82 0.29
N ASP A 66 8.63 -17.36 1.15
CA ASP A 66 9.02 -18.28 2.22
C ASP A 66 9.49 -19.64 1.67
N LYS A 67 8.89 -20.11 0.57
CA LYS A 67 9.27 -21.37 -0.08
C LYS A 67 10.36 -21.21 -1.15
N GLY A 68 10.60 -19.99 -1.63
CA GLY A 68 11.53 -19.74 -2.74
C GLY A 68 11.10 -20.37 -4.06
N VAL A 69 9.82 -20.76 -4.19
CA VAL A 69 9.25 -21.40 -5.38
C VAL A 69 8.09 -20.54 -5.87
N GLN A 70 8.09 -20.20 -7.15
CA GLN A 70 7.01 -19.43 -7.77
C GLN A 70 5.72 -20.25 -7.83
N LEU A 71 4.57 -19.63 -7.56
CA LEU A 71 3.27 -20.27 -7.62
C LEU A 71 2.99 -20.72 -9.06
N SER A 72 2.46 -21.93 -9.22
CA SER A 72 2.09 -22.53 -10.49
C SER A 72 0.87 -23.45 -10.31
N PRO A 73 0.16 -23.82 -11.40
CA PRO A 73 -0.97 -24.74 -11.31
C PRO A 73 -0.62 -26.08 -10.67
N THR A 74 0.62 -26.55 -10.86
CA THR A 74 1.08 -27.86 -10.38
C THR A 74 1.37 -27.87 -8.88
N ASN A 75 1.83 -26.76 -8.32
CA ASN A 75 2.21 -26.67 -6.90
C ASN A 75 1.14 -26.03 -6.01
N LEU A 76 0.08 -25.42 -6.59
CA LEU A 76 -1.01 -24.82 -5.82
C LEU A 76 -1.58 -25.74 -4.74
N PRO A 77 -1.88 -27.04 -4.98
CA PRO A 77 -2.42 -27.91 -3.94
C PRO A 77 -1.48 -28.07 -2.74
N ASP A 78 -0.17 -28.08 -2.98
CA ASP A 78 0.84 -28.17 -1.92
C ASP A 78 0.92 -26.86 -1.13
N PHE A 79 0.78 -25.72 -1.81
CA PHE A 79 0.66 -24.40 -1.17
C PHE A 79 -0.58 -24.30 -0.28
N LEU A 80 -1.71 -24.84 -0.72
CA LEU A 80 -2.97 -24.79 0.04
C LEU A 80 -3.01 -25.78 1.21
N ARG A 81 -2.21 -26.87 1.16
CA ARG A 81 -2.09 -27.86 2.23
C ARG A 81 -1.02 -27.54 3.26
N ALA A 82 -0.08 -26.65 2.94
CA ALA A 82 0.87 -26.14 3.91
C ALA A 82 0.09 -25.35 4.97
N THR A 83 -0.24 -26.02 6.08
CA THR A 83 -0.93 -25.44 7.23
C THR A 83 -0.29 -24.10 7.58
N PRO A 84 -1.09 -23.04 7.84
CA PRO A 84 -0.53 -21.81 8.39
C PRO A 84 0.25 -22.17 9.65
N PRO A 85 1.43 -21.56 9.91
CA PRO A 85 2.12 -21.79 11.17
C PRO A 85 1.15 -21.38 12.28
N THR A 86 0.59 -22.38 12.96
CA THR A 86 -0.10 -22.19 14.23
C THR A 86 0.92 -21.55 15.16
N THR A 87 0.62 -20.35 15.62
CA THR A 87 1.23 -19.73 16.80
C THR A 87 1.07 -20.70 17.97
N GLY A 88 2.07 -21.56 18.17
CA GLY A 88 2.02 -22.65 19.14
C GLY A 88 3.42 -23.20 19.42
N THR A 89 3.96 -22.74 20.55
CA THR A 89 4.93 -23.40 21.44
C THR A 89 6.21 -23.99 20.83
N ALA A 90 7.33 -23.36 21.17
CA ALA A 90 8.69 -23.81 20.86
C ALA A 90 8.98 -25.25 21.33
N PRO A 91 9.61 -26.10 20.48
CA PRO A 91 10.32 -27.29 20.92
C PRO A 91 11.78 -26.96 21.28
N PRO A 92 12.45 -27.80 22.09
CA PRO A 92 13.74 -27.47 22.69
C PRO A 92 14.90 -27.53 21.68
N ALA A 93 15.93 -26.77 22.02
CA ALA A 93 17.14 -26.46 21.25
C ALA A 93 17.75 -27.63 20.46
N GLY A 94 17.79 -27.45 19.14
CA GLY A 94 18.75 -28.09 18.24
C GLY A 94 19.81 -27.08 17.83
N THR A 95 21.07 -27.48 17.94
CA THR A 95 22.30 -26.73 17.70
C THR A 95 22.28 -25.92 16.38
N PRO A 96 22.69 -24.64 16.36
CA PRO A 96 22.66 -23.83 15.16
C PRO A 96 23.74 -24.28 14.15
N PRO A 97 23.44 -24.34 12.84
CA PRO A 97 24.46 -24.47 11.81
C PRO A 97 25.29 -23.18 11.71
N ALA A 98 26.59 -23.36 11.49
CA ALA A 98 27.59 -22.29 11.41
C ALA A 98 27.19 -21.17 10.42
N PRO A 99 27.53 -19.90 10.72
CA PRO A 99 27.14 -18.76 9.89
C PRO A 99 27.78 -18.86 8.50
N SER A 100 26.93 -18.81 7.47
CA SER A 100 27.33 -18.62 6.08
C SER A 100 28.21 -17.37 5.95
N GLN A 101 29.44 -17.58 5.51
CA GLN A 101 30.37 -16.51 5.21
C GLN A 101 29.78 -15.62 4.10
N VAL A 102 29.65 -14.34 4.41
CA VAL A 102 29.32 -13.31 3.42
C VAL A 102 30.37 -13.37 2.30
N PRO A 103 29.98 -13.51 1.02
CA PRO A 103 30.93 -13.60 -0.09
C PRO A 103 31.90 -12.42 -0.11
N ASN A 104 33.21 -12.69 -0.13
CA ASN A 104 34.28 -11.68 -0.09
C ASN A 104 34.17 -10.58 -1.17
N TYR A 105 33.45 -10.83 -2.27
CA TYR A 105 33.23 -9.83 -3.32
C TYR A 105 32.36 -8.64 -2.85
N LEU A 106 31.45 -8.86 -1.89
CA LEU A 106 30.62 -7.78 -1.32
C LEU A 106 31.41 -6.89 -0.36
N ARG A 107 32.42 -7.44 0.33
CA ARG A 107 33.36 -6.64 1.12
C ARG A 107 34.26 -5.79 0.23
N SER A 108 34.80 -6.34 -0.86
CA SER A 108 35.66 -5.56 -1.77
C SER A 108 34.91 -4.41 -2.46
N LEU A 109 33.62 -4.58 -2.79
CA LEU A 109 32.79 -3.50 -3.35
C LEU A 109 32.54 -2.37 -2.35
N ALA A 110 32.31 -2.69 -1.07
CA ALA A 110 32.14 -1.68 -0.02
C ALA A 110 33.45 -0.92 0.27
N THR A 111 34.60 -1.59 0.25
CA THR A 111 35.90 -0.93 0.48
C THR A 111 36.35 -0.10 -0.73
N GLN A 112 36.00 -0.51 -1.95
CA GLN A 112 36.30 0.25 -3.17
C GLN A 112 35.43 1.51 -3.30
N ALA A 113 34.18 1.49 -2.80
CA ALA A 113 33.30 2.66 -2.77
C ALA A 113 33.72 3.73 -1.74
N ILE A 114 34.50 3.35 -0.70
CA ILE A 114 34.97 4.27 0.34
C ILE A 114 36.32 4.93 -0.04
N SER A 115 37.03 4.38 -1.03
CA SER A 115 38.41 4.79 -1.37
C SER A 115 38.53 5.76 -2.56
N GLN A 116 37.42 6.13 -3.21
CA GLN A 116 37.42 7.13 -4.29
C GLN A 116 36.69 8.38 -3.85
N ASP A 117 37.48 9.38 -3.46
CA ASP A 117 37.09 10.74 -3.08
C ASP A 117 36.65 11.58 -4.30
N GLN A 118 35.76 11.00 -5.09
CA GLN A 118 34.97 11.68 -6.12
C GLN A 118 33.54 11.24 -5.88
N THR A 119 32.85 11.94 -4.99
CA THR A 119 31.40 11.78 -4.85
C THR A 119 30.77 12.13 -6.20
N PRO A 120 30.19 11.17 -6.96
CA PRO A 120 29.29 11.56 -8.02
C PRO A 120 28.17 12.32 -7.32
N VAL A 121 28.00 13.59 -7.67
CA VAL A 121 26.85 14.38 -7.20
C VAL A 121 25.62 13.59 -7.62
N LEU A 122 25.00 12.93 -6.64
CA LEU A 122 23.77 12.20 -6.84
C LEU A 122 22.76 13.22 -7.36
N PRO A 123 22.15 12.99 -8.55
CA PRO A 123 21.13 13.89 -9.06
C PRO A 123 20.08 14.11 -7.97
N SER A 124 19.70 15.37 -7.78
CA SER A 124 18.71 15.71 -6.77
C SER A 124 17.43 14.91 -7.01
N ALA A 125 16.63 14.68 -5.96
CA ALA A 125 15.39 13.92 -6.06
C ALA A 125 14.50 14.41 -7.23
N ASP A 126 14.49 15.73 -7.48
CA ASP A 126 13.78 16.38 -8.57
C ASP A 126 14.33 16.04 -9.96
N GLU A 127 15.65 15.90 -10.11
CA GLU A 127 16.29 15.53 -11.38
C GLU A 127 16.05 14.05 -11.70
N THR A 128 16.12 13.17 -10.71
CA THR A 128 15.73 11.75 -10.87
C THR A 128 14.26 11.58 -11.18
N ALA A 129 13.38 12.40 -10.60
CA ALA A 129 11.95 12.36 -10.89
C ALA A 129 11.67 12.79 -12.33
N LYS A 130 12.34 13.85 -12.82
CA LYS A 130 12.21 14.31 -14.22
C LYS A 130 12.73 13.27 -15.22
N LEU A 131 13.92 12.69 -14.99
CA LEU A 131 14.49 11.64 -15.84
C LEU A 131 13.66 10.35 -15.87
N ALA A 132 13.03 9.99 -14.74
CA ALA A 132 12.12 8.85 -14.68
C ALA A 132 10.79 9.14 -15.40
N LEU A 133 10.25 10.35 -15.26
CA LEU A 133 9.03 10.78 -15.94
C LEU A 133 9.22 10.81 -17.46
N GLU A 134 10.35 11.32 -17.94
CA GLU A 134 10.67 11.41 -19.38
C GLU A 134 10.90 10.03 -20.02
N LYS A 135 11.53 9.10 -19.30
CA LYS A 135 11.70 7.70 -19.74
C LYS A 135 10.42 6.85 -19.66
N PHE A 136 9.53 7.13 -18.71
CA PHE A 136 8.31 6.33 -18.50
C PHE A 136 7.13 6.81 -19.36
N THR A 137 7.07 8.10 -19.68
CA THR A 137 6.01 8.67 -20.53
C THR A 137 6.30 8.59 -22.02
N GLY A 138 7.51 8.17 -22.43
CA GLY A 138 7.90 8.10 -23.83
C GLY A 138 7.64 9.44 -24.52
N GLY A 139 8.38 10.48 -24.10
CA GLY A 139 8.15 11.90 -24.38
C GLY A 139 7.18 12.24 -25.53
N ALA A 140 6.11 12.99 -25.21
CA ALA A 140 5.17 13.71 -26.08
C ALA A 140 4.58 13.02 -27.33
N THR A 141 4.96 11.80 -27.69
CA THR A 141 4.70 11.22 -29.03
C THR A 141 3.93 9.92 -29.01
N PHE A 142 3.72 9.30 -27.84
CA PHE A 142 3.08 7.99 -27.73
C PHE A 142 1.53 8.00 -27.72
N PRO A 143 0.82 8.97 -27.11
CA PRO A 143 -0.64 9.03 -27.20
C PRO A 143 -1.14 9.51 -28.57
N LEU A 144 -0.40 10.43 -29.21
CA LEU A 144 -0.79 11.07 -30.47
C LEU A 144 -0.84 10.10 -31.67
N GLN A 145 -0.07 9.02 -31.66
CA GLN A 145 -0.04 8.06 -32.77
C GLN A 145 -1.22 7.09 -32.78
N VAL A 146 -1.82 6.81 -31.62
CA VAL A 146 -3.01 5.95 -31.56
C VAL A 146 -4.26 6.79 -31.86
N GLU A 147 -4.30 8.03 -31.38
CA GLU A 147 -5.38 8.99 -31.60
C GLU A 147 -5.45 9.48 -33.06
N SER A 148 -4.30 9.72 -33.72
CA SER A 148 -4.27 10.09 -35.14
C SER A 148 -4.84 9.00 -36.05
N VAL A 149 -4.64 7.72 -35.72
CA VAL A 149 -5.09 6.59 -36.53
C VAL A 149 -6.60 6.36 -36.40
N GLU A 150 -7.21 6.68 -35.27
CA GLU A 150 -8.67 6.59 -35.10
C GLU A 150 -9.39 7.82 -35.67
N ALA A 151 -8.82 9.02 -35.52
CA ALA A 151 -9.33 10.24 -36.15
C ALA A 151 -9.24 10.17 -37.69
N GLU A 152 -8.17 9.60 -38.24
CA GLU A 152 -8.04 9.41 -39.70
C GLU A 152 -9.09 8.41 -40.23
N LYS A 153 -9.45 7.37 -39.46
CA LYS A 153 -10.50 6.42 -39.86
C LYS A 153 -11.91 7.01 -39.84
N SER A 154 -12.22 7.90 -38.91
CA SER A 154 -13.54 8.56 -38.85
C SER A 154 -13.68 9.60 -39.95
N GLN A 155 -12.61 10.38 -40.22
CA GLN A 155 -12.57 11.33 -41.33
C GLN A 155 -12.76 10.66 -42.69
N VAL A 156 -12.09 9.53 -42.94
CA VAL A 156 -12.23 8.76 -44.18
C VAL A 156 -13.67 8.23 -44.37
N ARG A 157 -14.38 7.86 -43.29
CA ARG A 157 -15.79 7.42 -43.37
C ARG A 157 -16.74 8.57 -43.70
N LEU A 158 -16.52 9.73 -43.08
CA LEU A 158 -17.34 10.93 -43.31
C LEU A 158 -17.15 11.47 -44.73
N GLU A 159 -15.90 11.55 -45.20
CA GLU A 159 -15.58 11.91 -46.58
C GLU A 159 -16.22 10.93 -47.57
N GLY A 160 -16.24 9.63 -47.25
CA GLY A 160 -16.94 8.61 -48.04
C GLY A 160 -18.44 8.88 -48.17
N GLN A 161 -19.14 9.21 -47.06
CA GLN A 161 -20.57 9.51 -47.08
C GLN A 161 -20.90 10.80 -47.85
N GLN A 162 -20.13 11.88 -47.64
CA GLN A 162 -20.33 13.13 -48.36
C GLN A 162 -20.05 13.00 -49.87
N GLN A 163 -19.08 12.17 -50.25
CA GLN A 163 -18.83 11.83 -51.66
C GLN A 163 -19.99 11.03 -52.26
N ALA A 164 -20.59 10.10 -51.50
CA ALA A 164 -21.78 9.34 -51.91
C ALA A 164 -22.93 10.26 -52.33
N GLU A 165 -23.26 11.21 -51.47
CA GLU A 165 -24.38 12.11 -51.69
C GLU A 165 -24.15 13.08 -52.84
N LYS A 166 -22.95 13.67 -52.92
CA LYS A 166 -22.56 14.54 -54.04
C LYS A 166 -22.63 13.78 -55.36
N PHE A 167 -22.25 12.51 -55.34
CA PHE A 167 -22.23 11.65 -56.50
C PHE A 167 -23.64 11.24 -56.95
N ILE A 168 -24.52 10.82 -56.03
CA ILE A 168 -25.95 10.53 -56.30
C ILE A 168 -26.63 11.77 -56.89
N ARG A 169 -26.38 12.96 -56.32
CA ARG A 169 -26.92 14.23 -56.86
C ARG A 169 -26.38 14.56 -58.25
N ASN A 170 -25.10 14.28 -58.52
CA ASN A 170 -24.48 14.49 -59.84
C ASN A 170 -25.00 13.52 -60.91
N ILE A 171 -25.30 12.26 -60.57
CA ILE A 171 -25.96 11.34 -61.52
C ILE A 171 -27.38 11.84 -61.83
N ALA A 172 -28.14 12.18 -60.80
CA ALA A 172 -29.51 12.67 -60.96
C ALA A 172 -29.56 13.97 -61.80
N SER A 173 -28.56 14.85 -61.64
CA SER A 173 -28.45 16.09 -62.43
C SER A 173 -28.01 15.85 -63.87
N ARG A 174 -27.15 14.86 -64.13
CA ARG A 174 -26.68 14.51 -65.48
C ARG A 174 -27.72 13.80 -66.32
N GLY A 175 -28.60 13.00 -65.73
CA GLY A 175 -29.75 12.38 -66.42
C GLY A 175 -30.73 13.40 -67.02
N LEU A 176 -30.63 14.68 -66.62
CA LEU A 176 -31.47 15.79 -67.05
C LEU A 176 -30.83 16.66 -68.15
N ILE A 177 -29.58 16.43 -68.55
CA ILE A 177 -28.89 17.24 -69.58
C ILE A 177 -29.00 16.54 -70.94
N PHE A 178 -30.05 16.87 -71.71
CA PHE A 178 -30.19 16.46 -73.10
C PHE A 178 -29.45 17.45 -74.03
N SER A 179 -28.24 17.11 -74.46
CA SER A 179 -27.79 17.49 -75.81
C SER A 179 -27.84 16.21 -76.63
N GLY A 180 -28.48 16.21 -77.80
CA GLY A 180 -28.94 15.03 -78.56
C GLY A 180 -27.90 13.98 -79.02
N ALA A 181 -26.72 13.88 -78.42
CA ALA A 181 -25.88 12.71 -78.51
C ALA A 181 -26.39 11.64 -77.54
N LYS A 182 -26.74 10.46 -78.07
CA LYS A 182 -27.04 9.25 -77.28
C LYS A 182 -25.86 8.96 -76.34
N THR A 183 -25.89 9.45 -75.10
CA THR A 183 -25.03 8.95 -74.03
C THR A 183 -25.54 7.58 -73.65
N GLN A 184 -24.97 6.55 -74.29
CA GLN A 184 -25.22 5.15 -73.97
C GLN A 184 -24.77 4.89 -72.52
N GLY A 185 -25.74 4.62 -71.65
CA GLY A 185 -25.56 3.95 -70.37
C GLY A 185 -25.26 4.87 -69.17
N VAL A 186 -25.83 4.53 -68.02
CA VAL A 186 -25.19 4.80 -66.72
C VAL A 186 -23.75 4.29 -66.85
N SER A 187 -22.75 5.15 -66.71
CA SER A 187 -21.38 4.69 -66.95
C SER A 187 -21.02 3.59 -65.93
N ASP A 188 -20.31 2.55 -66.34
CA ASP A 188 -19.90 1.47 -65.42
C ASP A 188 -19.09 2.01 -64.23
N ILE A 189 -18.35 3.09 -64.46
CA ILE A 189 -17.62 3.85 -63.44
C ILE A 189 -18.59 4.38 -62.39
N GLU A 190 -19.74 4.89 -62.81
CA GLU A 190 -20.72 5.50 -61.93
C GLU A 190 -21.47 4.46 -61.07
N VAL A 191 -21.79 3.31 -61.67
CA VAL A 191 -22.37 2.17 -60.95
C VAL A 191 -21.40 1.62 -59.91
N ASP A 192 -20.12 1.49 -60.28
CA ASP A 192 -19.08 0.96 -59.38
C ASP A 192 -18.80 1.92 -58.21
N THR A 193 -18.83 3.24 -58.43
CA THR A 193 -18.77 4.22 -57.32
C THR A 193 -20.01 4.13 -56.44
N LEU A 194 -21.23 4.09 -56.99
CA LEU A 194 -22.46 4.01 -56.20
C LEU A 194 -22.52 2.73 -55.36
N ALA A 195 -22.10 1.59 -55.94
CA ALA A 195 -21.99 0.31 -55.26
C ALA A 195 -21.02 0.37 -54.08
N LYS A 196 -19.84 0.96 -54.30
CA LYS A 196 -18.83 1.15 -53.25
C LYS A 196 -19.33 2.07 -52.13
N THR A 197 -19.99 3.18 -52.47
CA THR A 197 -20.36 4.16 -51.45
C THR A 197 -21.60 3.78 -50.65
N LEU A 198 -22.56 3.07 -51.25
CA LEU A 198 -23.74 2.55 -50.54
C LEU A 198 -23.49 1.17 -49.93
N ASN A 199 -22.32 0.56 -50.16
CA ASN A 199 -21.97 -0.79 -49.76
C ASN A 199 -23.02 -1.83 -50.19
N VAL A 200 -23.49 -1.71 -51.44
CA VAL A 200 -24.48 -2.61 -52.05
C VAL A 200 -23.91 -3.27 -53.29
N ASP A 201 -24.48 -4.40 -53.70
CA ASP A 201 -24.07 -5.07 -54.92
C ASP A 201 -24.20 -4.16 -56.15
N ARG A 202 -23.21 -4.25 -57.05
CA ARG A 202 -23.16 -3.51 -58.32
C ARG A 202 -24.46 -3.62 -59.11
N ARG A 203 -25.10 -4.80 -59.10
CA ARG A 203 -26.39 -5.04 -59.79
C ARG A 203 -27.52 -4.20 -59.19
N PHE A 204 -27.54 -4.05 -57.87
CA PHE A 204 -28.54 -3.25 -57.16
C PHE A 204 -28.28 -1.75 -57.37
N ALA A 205 -27.03 -1.32 -57.30
CA ALA A 205 -26.60 0.03 -57.66
C ALA A 205 -26.99 0.40 -59.10
N MET A 206 -26.81 -0.53 -60.06
CA MET A 206 -27.21 -0.36 -61.45
C MET A 206 -28.72 -0.20 -61.60
N LEU A 207 -29.50 -0.99 -60.85
CA LEU A 207 -30.97 -0.95 -60.87
C LEU A 207 -31.50 0.39 -60.34
N ILE A 208 -30.91 0.90 -59.26
CA ILE A 208 -31.22 2.22 -58.70
C ILE A 208 -30.86 3.33 -59.70
N ALA A 209 -29.64 3.30 -60.24
CA ALA A 209 -29.18 4.32 -61.19
C ALA A 209 -30.03 4.35 -62.47
N THR A 210 -30.39 3.17 -63.00
CA THR A 210 -31.24 3.05 -64.20
C THR A 210 -32.68 3.51 -63.91
N GLY A 211 -33.23 3.16 -62.74
CA GLY A 211 -34.56 3.59 -62.32
C GLY A 211 -34.68 5.11 -62.18
N LEU A 212 -33.68 5.74 -61.54
CA LEU A 212 -33.61 7.19 -61.40
C LEU A 212 -33.43 7.90 -62.75
N GLN A 213 -32.59 7.36 -63.63
CA GLN A 213 -32.38 7.91 -64.97
C GLN A 213 -33.67 7.86 -65.80
N ASN A 214 -34.39 6.74 -65.82
CA ASN A 214 -35.64 6.60 -66.58
C ASN A 214 -36.72 7.56 -66.06
N ALA A 215 -36.90 7.64 -64.73
CA ALA A 215 -37.86 8.56 -64.12
C ALA A 215 -37.53 10.03 -64.44
N ALA A 216 -36.25 10.41 -64.41
CA ALA A 216 -35.82 11.75 -64.79
C ALA A 216 -36.09 12.05 -66.27
N GLN A 217 -35.84 11.09 -67.18
CA GLN A 217 -36.12 11.25 -68.61
C GLN A 217 -37.62 11.39 -68.92
N ASP A 218 -38.48 10.65 -68.21
CA ASP A 218 -39.93 10.72 -68.39
C ASP A 218 -40.46 12.09 -67.95
N ILE A 219 -39.97 12.62 -66.82
CA ILE A 219 -40.32 13.97 -66.34
C ILE A 219 -39.89 15.06 -67.35
N VAL A 220 -38.69 14.94 -67.93
CA VAL A 220 -38.19 15.91 -68.93
C VAL A 220 -39.00 15.85 -70.22
N LYS A 221 -39.30 14.66 -70.73
CA LYS A 221 -40.12 14.50 -71.94
C LYS A 221 -41.53 15.05 -71.73
N GLN A 222 -42.11 14.80 -70.55
CA GLN A 222 -43.42 15.33 -70.20
C GLN A 222 -43.39 16.86 -70.10
N ALA A 223 -42.37 17.44 -69.46
CA ALA A 223 -42.20 18.90 -69.40
C ALA A 223 -41.97 19.54 -70.79
N GLN A 224 -41.21 18.90 -71.67
CA GLN A 224 -40.99 19.39 -73.05
C GLN A 224 -42.26 19.34 -73.88
N LYS A 225 -43.02 18.24 -73.79
CA LYS A 225 -44.31 18.09 -74.48
C LYS A 225 -45.31 19.14 -73.99
N GLU A 226 -45.38 19.38 -72.68
CA GLU A 226 -46.20 20.45 -72.10
C GLU A 226 -45.80 21.86 -72.58
N ILE A 227 -44.50 22.12 -72.80
CA ILE A 227 -44.02 23.38 -73.40
C ILE A 227 -44.44 23.51 -74.87
N GLU A 228 -44.38 22.44 -75.64
CA GLU A 228 -44.80 22.44 -77.05
C GLU A 228 -46.32 22.60 -77.20
N ASP A 229 -47.10 21.91 -76.36
CA ASP A 229 -48.56 21.97 -76.38
C ASP A 229 -49.07 23.34 -75.89
N SER A 230 -48.44 23.92 -74.85
CA SER A 230 -48.77 25.28 -74.38
C SER A 230 -48.43 26.39 -75.40
N LYS A 231 -47.38 26.23 -76.21
CA LYS A 231 -47.08 27.15 -77.33
C LYS A 231 -48.14 27.11 -78.43
N LYS A 232 -48.80 25.96 -78.67
CA LYS A 232 -49.84 25.81 -79.70
C LYS A 232 -51.19 26.36 -79.26
N GLU A 233 -51.52 26.25 -77.98
CA GLU A 233 -52.85 26.61 -77.46
C GLU A 233 -52.94 28.04 -76.90
N GLY A 234 -51.82 28.78 -76.82
CA GLY A 234 -51.80 30.18 -76.37
C GLY A 234 -52.30 30.38 -74.93
N LYS A 235 -52.31 29.30 -74.12
CA LYS A 235 -52.76 29.32 -72.73
C LYS A 235 -51.59 28.99 -71.80
N GLU A 236 -51.39 29.86 -70.81
CA GLU A 236 -50.55 29.60 -69.64
C GLU A 236 -51.21 28.57 -68.71
N GLN A 237 -51.38 27.32 -69.17
CA GLN A 237 -51.76 26.25 -68.26
C GLN A 237 -50.52 25.72 -67.53
N ARG A 238 -50.66 25.71 -66.20
CA ARG A 238 -49.61 25.39 -65.23
C ARG A 238 -49.13 23.96 -65.41
N THR A 239 -47.84 23.87 -65.63
CA THR A 239 -47.04 22.69 -65.90
C THR A 239 -46.57 22.08 -64.58
N GLU A 240 -47.27 21.07 -64.07
CA GLU A 240 -46.87 20.31 -62.88
C GLU A 240 -45.44 19.76 -63.03
N ALA A 241 -45.04 19.37 -64.25
CA ALA A 241 -43.69 18.92 -64.54
C ALA A 241 -42.65 20.05 -64.45
N ARG A 242 -43.00 21.29 -64.83
CA ARG A 242 -42.11 22.46 -64.68
C ARG A 242 -42.00 22.90 -63.23
N ASP A 243 -43.09 22.83 -62.47
CA ASP A 243 -43.08 23.13 -61.04
C ASP A 243 -42.28 22.05 -60.29
N ALA A 244 -42.36 20.78 -60.69
CA ALA A 244 -41.50 19.72 -60.20
C ALA A 244 -40.01 19.96 -60.53
N LEU A 245 -39.69 20.37 -61.77
CA LEU A 245 -38.30 20.71 -62.14
C LEU A 245 -37.79 21.94 -61.37
N LYS A 246 -38.64 22.94 -61.16
CA LYS A 246 -38.31 24.13 -60.37
C LYS A 246 -38.13 23.80 -58.88
N ALA A 247 -38.95 22.90 -58.33
CA ALA A 247 -38.81 22.37 -56.98
C ALA A 247 -37.51 21.56 -56.81
N LEU A 248 -37.06 20.88 -57.87
CA LEU A 248 -35.78 20.19 -57.94
C LEU A 248 -34.58 21.14 -58.19
N GLY A 249 -34.83 22.44 -58.38
CA GLY A 249 -33.78 23.45 -58.57
C GLY A 249 -33.30 23.62 -60.02
N TYR A 250 -34.07 23.19 -61.01
CA TYR A 250 -33.75 23.35 -62.43
C TYR A 250 -34.75 24.27 -63.13
N VAL A 251 -34.27 25.01 -64.12
CA VAL A 251 -35.06 25.89 -64.99
C VAL A 251 -34.69 25.56 -66.44
N ILE A 252 -35.70 25.40 -67.29
CA ILE A 252 -35.50 25.20 -68.72
C ILE A 252 -35.20 26.56 -69.35
N ASP A 253 -34.06 26.69 -70.03
CA ASP A 253 -33.72 27.87 -70.82
C ASP A 253 -34.69 27.98 -72.02
N PRO A 254 -35.50 29.05 -72.11
CA PRO A 254 -36.51 29.19 -73.15
C PRO A 254 -35.92 29.31 -74.56
N GLY A 255 -34.66 29.71 -74.70
CA GLY A 255 -34.00 29.87 -76.00
C GLY A 255 -33.41 28.58 -76.56
N THR A 256 -32.90 27.71 -75.69
CA THR A 256 -32.18 26.49 -76.08
C THR A 256 -32.94 25.20 -75.74
N GLY A 257 -33.98 25.27 -74.91
CA GLY A 257 -34.71 24.10 -74.40
C GLY A 257 -33.88 23.23 -73.44
N THR A 258 -32.70 23.71 -73.02
CA THR A 258 -31.79 22.98 -72.14
C THR A 258 -32.09 23.25 -70.66
N LEU A 259 -31.87 22.27 -69.79
CA LEU A 259 -32.06 22.39 -68.35
C LEU A 259 -30.82 23.04 -67.71
N ILE A 260 -31.01 24.18 -67.06
CA ILE A 260 -29.98 24.91 -66.32
C ILE A 260 -30.35 24.92 -64.83
N ARG A 261 -29.36 24.78 -63.95
CA ARG A 261 -29.57 24.82 -62.50
C ARG A 261 -29.88 26.24 -62.04
N SER A 262 -30.89 26.44 -61.19
CA SER A 262 -31.28 27.77 -60.74
C SER A 262 -30.27 28.37 -59.75
N GLU A 263 -29.96 29.66 -59.87
CA GLU A 263 -29.05 30.35 -58.92
C GLU A 263 -29.55 30.28 -57.47
N GLU A 264 -30.87 30.26 -57.29
CA GLU A 264 -31.51 30.17 -55.97
C GLU A 264 -31.28 28.79 -55.33
N SER A 265 -31.30 27.71 -56.10
CA SER A 265 -30.96 26.37 -55.62
C SER A 265 -29.48 26.24 -55.26
N LEU A 266 -28.59 26.89 -56.02
CA LEU A 266 -27.16 26.93 -55.73
C LEU A 266 -26.86 27.69 -54.43
N ARG A 267 -27.51 28.84 -54.20
CA ARG A 267 -27.36 29.60 -52.95
C ARG A 267 -27.91 28.85 -51.74
N LYS A 268 -29.07 28.21 -51.89
CA LYS A 268 -29.67 27.40 -50.82
C LYS A 268 -28.77 26.20 -50.46
N GLU A 269 -28.23 25.52 -51.47
CA GLU A 269 -27.28 24.42 -51.25
C GLU A 269 -25.97 24.89 -50.57
N GLN A 270 -25.47 26.09 -50.90
CA GLN A 270 -24.31 26.66 -50.21
C GLN A 270 -24.61 27.04 -48.76
N ALA A 271 -25.81 27.59 -48.49
CA ALA A 271 -26.23 27.94 -47.14
C ALA A 271 -26.41 26.68 -46.27
N ASP A 272 -27.06 25.64 -46.79
CA ASP A 272 -27.26 24.37 -46.07
C ASP A 272 -25.92 23.67 -45.79
N LYS A 273 -24.96 23.73 -46.73
CA LYS A 273 -23.59 23.21 -46.48
C LYS A 273 -22.87 23.97 -45.37
N LEU A 274 -23.02 25.29 -45.32
CA LEU A 274 -22.40 26.11 -44.29
C LEU A 274 -23.04 25.89 -42.92
N SER A 275 -24.35 25.66 -42.83
CA SER A 275 -25.01 25.36 -41.56
C SER A 275 -24.60 24.00 -41.02
N ILE A 276 -24.56 22.97 -41.87
CA ILE A 276 -24.11 21.62 -41.49
C ILE A 276 -22.67 21.66 -40.96
N VAL A 277 -21.74 22.28 -41.69
CA VAL A 277 -20.34 22.40 -41.27
C VAL A 277 -20.19 23.17 -39.95
N ARG A 278 -21.06 24.15 -39.70
CA ARG A 278 -21.03 24.93 -38.46
C ARG A 278 -21.54 24.10 -37.27
N GLU A 279 -22.59 23.33 -37.46
CA GLU A 279 -23.17 22.47 -36.43
C GLU A 279 -22.23 21.29 -36.11
N GLU A 280 -21.59 20.69 -37.11
CA GLU A 280 -20.56 19.66 -36.93
C GLU A 280 -19.38 20.18 -36.10
N ARG A 281 -18.86 21.38 -36.41
CA ARG A 281 -17.77 21.99 -35.62
C ARG A 281 -18.15 22.25 -34.17
N LEU A 282 -19.41 22.60 -33.90
CA LEU A 282 -19.89 22.80 -32.53
C LEU A 282 -19.96 21.47 -31.78
N GLN A 283 -20.47 20.41 -32.42
CA GLN A 283 -20.50 19.07 -31.84
C GLN A 283 -19.09 18.51 -31.59
N GLU A 284 -18.16 18.71 -32.53
CA GLU A 284 -16.74 18.33 -32.36
C GLU A 284 -16.10 19.06 -31.17
N SER A 285 -16.36 20.37 -31.03
CA SER A 285 -15.84 21.15 -29.90
C SER A 285 -16.37 20.63 -28.56
N GLU A 286 -17.66 20.29 -28.48
CA GLU A 286 -18.26 19.75 -27.25
C GLU A 286 -17.70 18.37 -26.90
N LEU A 287 -17.44 17.52 -27.88
CA LEU A 287 -16.81 16.21 -27.68
C LEU A 287 -15.37 16.36 -27.20
N PHE A 288 -14.61 17.26 -27.82
CA PHE A 288 -13.23 17.55 -27.44
C PHE A 288 -13.13 18.09 -26.00
N ASP A 289 -14.00 19.04 -25.62
CA ASP A 289 -14.03 19.57 -24.26
C ASP A 289 -14.40 18.48 -23.23
N ARG A 290 -15.32 17.59 -23.60
CA ARG A 290 -15.70 16.45 -22.75
C ARG A 290 -14.55 15.48 -22.56
N GLU A 291 -13.80 15.19 -23.62
CA GLU A 291 -12.65 14.27 -23.59
C GLU A 291 -11.50 14.83 -22.75
N ILE A 292 -11.18 16.12 -22.90
CA ILE A 292 -10.23 16.82 -22.02
C ILE A 292 -10.68 16.74 -20.56
N SER A 293 -11.97 16.92 -20.29
CA SER A 293 -12.49 16.86 -18.93
C SER A 293 -12.33 15.46 -18.30
N LEU A 294 -12.54 14.40 -19.08
CA LEU A 294 -12.35 13.01 -18.63
C LEU A 294 -10.88 12.69 -18.40
N ALA A 295 -10.01 13.06 -19.33
CA ALA A 295 -8.56 12.86 -19.19
C ALA A 295 -8.00 13.56 -17.94
N ASN A 296 -8.47 14.79 -17.65
CA ASN A 296 -8.09 15.50 -16.42
C ASN A 296 -8.61 14.80 -15.15
N LEU A 297 -9.79 14.19 -15.21
CA LEU A 297 -10.38 13.47 -14.08
C LEU A 297 -9.61 12.18 -13.79
N GLU A 298 -9.23 11.44 -14.82
CA GLU A 298 -8.39 10.24 -14.71
C GLU A 298 -6.99 10.58 -14.19
N ALA A 299 -6.34 11.62 -14.74
CA ALA A 299 -5.05 12.10 -14.25
C ALA A 299 -5.12 12.47 -12.75
N ARG A 300 -6.22 13.11 -12.33
CA ARG A 300 -6.45 13.44 -10.93
C ARG A 300 -6.64 12.21 -10.06
N GLN A 301 -7.40 11.21 -10.51
CA GLN A 301 -7.58 9.94 -9.78
C GLN A 301 -6.25 9.17 -9.64
N ALA A 302 -5.44 9.11 -10.71
CA ALA A 302 -4.13 8.48 -10.67
C ALA A 302 -3.19 9.18 -9.66
N SER A 303 -3.20 10.52 -9.64
CA SER A 303 -2.40 11.29 -8.69
C SER A 303 -2.80 11.03 -7.22
N LEU A 304 -4.10 10.92 -6.95
CA LEU A 304 -4.63 10.58 -5.62
C LEU A 304 -4.26 9.16 -5.21
N GLY A 305 -4.33 8.20 -6.14
CA GLY A 305 -3.93 6.81 -5.89
C GLY A 305 -2.45 6.69 -5.52
N LEU A 306 -1.58 7.41 -6.23
CA LEU A 306 -0.15 7.50 -5.93
C LEU A 306 0.11 8.11 -4.53
N GLN A 307 -0.62 9.16 -4.17
CA GLN A 307 -0.50 9.78 -2.85
C GLN A 307 -0.98 8.86 -1.71
N ALA A 308 -2.07 8.12 -1.92
CA ALA A 308 -2.54 7.15 -0.93
C ALA A 308 -1.53 6.00 -0.74
N HIS A 309 -0.90 5.52 -1.83
CA HIS A 309 0.15 4.52 -1.75
C HIS A 309 1.43 5.03 -1.09
N SER A 310 1.84 6.27 -1.34
CA SER A 310 3.01 6.84 -0.65
C SER A 310 2.76 6.99 0.85
N GLN A 311 1.57 7.47 1.24
CA GLN A 311 1.17 7.58 2.65
C GLN A 311 1.19 6.21 3.35
N SER A 312 0.57 5.19 2.75
CA SER A 312 0.55 3.83 3.30
C SER A 312 1.95 3.23 3.47
N ARG A 313 2.87 3.51 2.55
CA ARG A 313 4.28 3.09 2.69
C ARG A 313 5.00 3.81 3.82
N LEU A 314 4.75 5.11 4.01
CA LEU A 314 5.30 5.86 5.13
C LEU A 314 4.77 5.35 6.47
N ASP A 315 3.47 5.06 6.57
CA ASP A 315 2.87 4.51 7.78
C ASP A 315 3.42 3.12 8.11
N ALA A 316 3.61 2.26 7.09
CA ALA A 316 4.24 0.95 7.28
C ALA A 316 5.70 1.05 7.75
N LEU A 317 6.47 2.01 7.21
CA LEU A 317 7.84 2.26 7.65
C LEU A 317 7.90 2.82 9.08
N ALA A 318 6.98 3.73 9.43
CA ALA A 318 6.85 4.25 10.78
C ALA A 318 6.52 3.14 11.79
N GLY A 319 5.59 2.23 11.44
CA GLY A 319 5.25 1.06 12.26
C GLY A 319 6.44 0.12 12.47
N LEU A 320 7.24 -0.14 11.44
CA LEU A 320 8.46 -0.95 11.54
C LEU A 320 9.53 -0.29 12.41
N ALA A 321 9.69 1.04 12.31
CA ALA A 321 10.64 1.77 13.15
C ALA A 321 10.22 1.74 14.62
N PHE A 322 8.92 1.90 14.90
CA PHE A 322 8.38 1.86 16.26
C PHE A 322 8.52 0.49 16.92
N THR A 323 8.15 -0.58 16.20
CA THR A 323 8.30 -1.97 16.71
C THR A 323 9.75 -2.34 16.98
N LYS A 324 10.69 -1.89 16.14
CA LYS A 324 12.11 -2.09 16.39
C LYS A 324 12.56 -1.35 17.66
N PHE A 325 12.15 -0.08 17.82
CA PHE A 325 12.46 0.69 19.01
C PHE A 325 11.91 0.04 20.30
N GLU A 326 10.66 -0.42 20.29
CA GLU A 326 10.07 -1.14 21.44
C GLU A 326 10.83 -2.43 21.77
N THR A 327 11.25 -3.17 20.74
CA THR A 327 12.01 -4.41 20.93
C THR A 327 13.40 -4.14 21.50
N ASP A 328 14.11 -3.14 20.95
CA ASP A 328 15.43 -2.74 21.41
C ASP A 328 15.36 -2.21 22.86
N GLN A 329 14.31 -1.44 23.19
CA GLN A 329 14.07 -0.96 24.55
C GLN A 329 13.75 -2.09 25.53
N ALA A 330 12.92 -3.05 25.14
CA ALA A 330 12.60 -4.22 25.97
C ALA A 330 13.85 -5.08 26.23
N GLN A 331 14.70 -5.27 25.22
CA GLN A 331 15.96 -6.00 25.37
C GLN A 331 16.94 -5.25 26.29
N HIS A 332 17.04 -3.92 26.14
CA HIS A 332 17.84 -3.08 27.05
C HIS A 332 17.37 -3.21 28.49
N ASN A 333 16.06 -3.09 28.74
CA ASN A 333 15.49 -3.24 30.07
C ASN A 333 15.75 -4.64 30.66
N ALA A 334 15.56 -5.70 29.85
CA ALA A 334 15.84 -7.06 30.30
C ALA A 334 17.33 -7.27 30.65
N MET A 335 18.24 -6.64 29.90
CA MET A 335 19.67 -6.67 30.19
C MET A 335 19.99 -5.93 31.49
N VAL A 336 19.41 -4.74 31.71
CA VAL A 336 19.56 -3.98 32.96
C VAL A 336 19.04 -4.78 34.16
N GLU A 337 17.85 -5.40 34.03
CA GLU A 337 17.25 -6.21 35.10
C GLU A 337 18.09 -7.45 35.43
N GLY A 338 18.60 -8.16 34.41
CA GLY A 338 19.45 -9.34 34.60
C GLY A 338 20.76 -8.99 35.31
N GLU A 339 21.45 -7.95 34.84
CA GLU A 339 22.71 -7.49 35.42
C GLU A 339 22.52 -6.91 36.82
N LEU A 340 21.45 -6.14 37.06
CA LEU A 340 21.09 -5.66 38.40
C LEU A 340 20.84 -6.84 39.35
N THR A 341 20.11 -7.86 38.92
CA THR A 341 19.83 -9.05 39.74
C THR A 341 21.11 -9.79 40.10
N ASN A 342 22.01 -9.98 39.13
CA ASN A 342 23.31 -10.61 39.36
C ASN A 342 24.19 -9.77 40.31
N PHE A 343 24.20 -8.45 40.14
CA PHE A 343 24.95 -7.52 40.99
C PHE A 343 24.48 -7.55 42.45
N LEU A 344 23.15 -7.45 42.65
CA LEU A 344 22.53 -7.48 43.97
C LEU A 344 22.70 -8.83 44.69
N ASN A 345 22.78 -9.93 43.95
CA ASN A 345 22.91 -11.28 44.51
C ASN A 345 24.36 -11.73 44.75
N GLY A 346 25.36 -10.87 44.55
CA GLY A 346 26.75 -11.28 44.79
C GLY A 346 27.49 -11.79 43.54
N GLY A 347 26.82 -11.96 42.40
CA GLY A 347 27.36 -12.69 41.26
C GLY A 347 28.43 -11.96 40.45
N ILE A 348 28.40 -10.62 40.45
CA ILE A 348 29.29 -9.77 39.64
C ILE A 348 29.64 -8.46 40.35
N GLY A 349 30.80 -7.88 40.02
CA GLY A 349 31.20 -6.54 40.43
C GLY A 349 30.72 -5.46 39.45
N LEU A 350 30.78 -4.18 39.86
CA LEU A 350 30.32 -3.07 39.02
C LEU A 350 31.12 -2.92 37.71
N LEU A 351 32.41 -3.30 37.75
CA LEU A 351 33.30 -3.27 36.58
C LEU A 351 33.01 -4.39 35.58
N ASP A 352 32.34 -5.47 36.01
CA ASP A 352 31.96 -6.59 35.15
C ASP A 352 30.69 -6.27 34.34
N ILE A 353 29.94 -5.24 34.75
CA ILE A 353 28.75 -4.76 34.04
C ILE A 353 29.17 -3.95 32.82
N SER A 354 28.50 -4.22 31.68
CA SER A 354 28.69 -3.48 30.43
C SER A 354 28.61 -1.96 30.62
N ASP A 355 29.55 -1.23 30.00
CA ASP A 355 29.61 0.24 30.05
C ASP A 355 28.29 0.90 29.62
N SER A 356 27.54 0.27 28.70
CA SER A 356 26.29 0.80 28.15
C SER A 356 25.15 0.89 29.17
N ILE A 357 25.18 0.08 30.23
CA ILE A 357 24.12 0.00 31.26
C ILE A 357 24.63 0.22 32.68
N ARG A 358 25.95 0.29 32.88
CA ARG A 358 26.56 0.48 34.21
C ARG A 358 25.97 1.67 34.96
N GLY A 359 25.72 2.79 34.27
CA GLY A 359 25.12 3.98 34.88
C GLY A 359 23.70 3.73 35.42
N GLU A 360 22.86 3.02 34.67
CA GLU A 360 21.50 2.69 35.09
C GLU A 360 21.50 1.69 36.25
N VAL A 361 22.30 0.62 36.16
CA VAL A 361 22.43 -0.35 37.25
C VAL A 361 22.94 0.30 38.54
N THR A 362 23.92 1.22 38.43
CA THR A 362 24.42 2.01 39.57
C THR A 362 23.31 2.84 40.21
N ASN A 363 22.49 3.52 39.40
CA ASN A 363 21.37 4.34 39.89
C ASN A 363 20.31 3.48 40.59
N TYR A 364 19.93 2.34 39.99
CA TYR A 364 18.98 1.41 40.60
C TYR A 364 19.51 0.81 41.90
N ALA A 365 20.76 0.37 41.95
CA ALA A 365 21.38 -0.16 43.16
C ALA A 365 21.51 0.89 44.26
N THR A 366 21.84 2.14 43.90
CA THR A 366 21.88 3.26 44.84
C THR A 366 20.50 3.55 45.42
N ASN A 367 19.46 3.55 44.58
CA ASN A 367 18.08 3.72 45.04
C ASN A 367 17.63 2.55 45.92
N PHE A 368 17.94 1.31 45.53
CA PHE A 368 17.65 0.11 46.30
C PHE A 368 18.19 0.21 47.73
N ILE A 369 19.44 0.65 47.88
CA ILE A 369 20.05 0.90 49.19
C ILE A 369 19.30 1.98 49.98
N LYS A 370 18.86 3.05 49.34
CA LYS A 370 18.22 4.19 50.02
C LYS A 370 16.78 3.92 50.44
N THR A 371 16.03 3.20 49.63
CA THR A 371 14.56 3.08 49.78
C THR A 371 14.12 1.74 50.37
N THR A 372 14.94 0.70 50.27
CA THR A 372 14.58 -0.63 50.78
C THR A 372 14.96 -0.73 52.25
N GLU A 373 13.95 -0.82 53.11
CA GLU A 373 14.16 -1.22 54.51
C GLU A 373 14.25 -2.74 54.57
N PHE A 374 15.35 -3.24 55.14
CA PHE A 374 15.58 -4.67 55.26
C PHE A 374 15.16 -5.17 56.63
N VAL A 375 14.30 -6.19 56.63
CA VAL A 375 13.94 -6.88 57.86
C VAL A 375 14.83 -8.12 57.99
N GLY A 376 15.66 -8.16 59.03
CA GLY A 376 16.54 -9.29 59.33
C GLY A 376 18.00 -9.08 58.95
N ALA A 377 18.88 -9.89 59.53
CA ALA A 377 20.33 -9.79 59.37
C ALA A 377 20.79 -10.00 57.93
N ASP A 378 20.22 -10.97 57.21
CA ASP A 378 20.56 -11.25 55.80
C ASP A 378 20.34 -10.03 54.89
N GLY A 379 19.27 -9.28 55.13
CA GLY A 379 18.98 -8.08 54.35
C GLY A 379 19.94 -6.94 54.65
N VAL A 380 20.34 -6.76 55.92
CA VAL A 380 21.37 -5.80 56.32
C VAL A 380 22.71 -6.14 55.67
N THR A 381 23.09 -7.43 55.69
CA THR A 381 24.33 -7.90 55.05
C THR A 381 24.31 -7.67 53.54
N LYS A 382 23.18 -7.91 52.86
CA LYS A 382 23.02 -7.59 51.44
C LYS A 382 23.16 -6.09 51.16
N LYS A 383 22.50 -5.24 51.93
CA LYS A 383 22.58 -3.77 51.79
C LYS A 383 24.04 -3.28 51.93
N LEU A 384 24.78 -3.87 52.87
CA LEU A 384 26.18 -3.57 53.12
C LEU A 384 27.11 -4.04 51.99
N ASP A 385 26.88 -5.24 51.45
CA ASP A 385 27.64 -5.76 50.31
C ASP A 385 27.46 -4.90 49.06
N VAL A 386 26.22 -4.49 48.76
CA VAL A 386 25.94 -3.57 47.65
C VAL A 386 26.63 -2.22 47.87
N ALA A 387 26.61 -1.68 49.10
CA ALA A 387 27.29 -0.42 49.43
C ALA A 387 28.80 -0.49 49.20
N LYS A 388 29.44 -1.60 49.61
CA LYS A 388 30.87 -1.87 49.34
C LYS A 388 31.17 -1.88 47.85
N LYS A 389 30.38 -2.60 47.05
CA LYS A 389 30.56 -2.68 45.60
C LYS A 389 30.40 -1.35 44.90
N LEU A 390 29.53 -0.49 45.40
CA LEU A 390 29.33 0.87 44.89
C LEU A 390 30.36 1.88 45.42
N GLY A 391 31.15 1.52 46.44
CA GLY A 391 32.03 2.44 47.13
C GLY A 391 31.26 3.57 47.85
N THR A 392 30.05 3.29 48.33
CA THR A 392 29.18 4.25 49.02
C THR A 392 28.93 3.84 50.47
N SER A 393 28.49 4.79 51.30
CA SER A 393 28.10 4.53 52.69
C SER A 393 26.58 4.33 52.82
N VAL A 394 26.18 3.50 53.79
CA VAL A 394 24.79 3.18 54.10
C VAL A 394 24.35 3.71 55.46
N ASP A 395 23.11 4.18 55.55
CA ASP A 395 22.43 4.40 56.81
C ASP A 395 21.47 3.25 57.12
N PHE A 396 21.52 2.76 58.37
CA PHE A 396 20.60 1.75 58.87
C PHE A 396 19.55 2.36 59.79
N THR A 397 18.30 1.91 59.69
CA THR A 397 17.27 2.22 60.69
C THR A 397 17.59 1.53 62.02
N ASP A 398 16.95 1.96 63.11
CA ASP A 398 17.11 1.29 64.40
C ASP A 398 16.70 -0.19 64.35
N ASN A 399 15.71 -0.53 63.53
CA ASN A 399 15.25 -1.91 63.36
C ASN A 399 16.28 -2.75 62.60
N GLU A 400 16.86 -2.20 61.53
CA GLU A 400 17.95 -2.83 60.77
C GLU A 400 19.17 -3.07 61.69
N TRP A 401 19.56 -2.07 62.48
CA TRP A 401 20.62 -2.19 63.46
C TRP A 401 20.35 -3.30 64.49
N ARG A 402 19.16 -3.29 65.09
CA ARG A 402 18.76 -4.29 66.09
C ARG A 402 18.79 -5.69 65.50
N ALA A 403 18.27 -5.87 64.29
CA ALA A 403 18.25 -7.17 63.62
C ALA A 403 19.67 -7.71 63.39
N ALA A 404 20.58 -6.88 62.86
CA ALA A 404 21.94 -7.31 62.58
C ALA A 404 22.77 -7.56 63.84
N ILE A 405 22.67 -6.69 64.84
CA ILE A 405 23.41 -6.85 66.10
C ILE A 405 22.89 -8.05 66.90
N TYR A 406 21.57 -8.25 66.93
CA TYR A 406 20.98 -9.38 67.63
C TYR A 406 21.41 -10.72 67.01
N ASP A 407 21.51 -10.80 65.68
CA ASP A 407 22.00 -12.01 65.01
C ASP A 407 23.45 -12.35 65.39
N ASN A 408 24.36 -11.36 65.39
CA ASN A 408 25.74 -11.58 65.86
C ASN A 408 25.78 -12.00 67.34
N TYR A 409 24.95 -11.39 68.19
CA TYR A 409 24.82 -11.79 69.60
C TYR A 409 24.35 -13.24 69.76
N VAL A 410 23.35 -13.67 68.98
CA VAL A 410 22.84 -15.06 69.00
C VAL A 410 23.90 -16.04 68.49
N ARG A 411 24.74 -15.63 67.53
CA ARG A 411 25.90 -16.42 67.07
C ARG A 411 27.03 -16.50 68.10
N GLY A 412 26.96 -15.70 69.17
CA GLY A 412 27.94 -15.70 70.25
C GLY A 412 29.16 -14.82 69.98
N ASP A 413 29.08 -13.90 69.02
CA ASP A 413 30.15 -12.96 68.74
C ASP A 413 30.41 -12.05 69.95
N ALA A 414 31.67 -11.70 70.22
CA ALA A 414 31.99 -10.82 71.34
C ALA A 414 31.56 -9.38 71.04
N TYR A 415 31.22 -8.63 72.10
CA TYR A 415 30.83 -7.22 71.96
C TYR A 415 31.88 -6.38 71.22
N ASP A 416 33.16 -6.59 71.53
CA ASP A 416 34.26 -5.86 70.90
C ASP A 416 34.39 -6.20 69.41
N ASP A 417 34.08 -7.45 69.01
CA ASP A 417 34.07 -7.86 67.60
C ASP A 417 32.93 -7.20 66.83
N VAL A 418 31.75 -7.07 67.44
CA VAL A 418 30.62 -6.34 66.85
C VAL A 418 30.94 -4.85 66.70
N LEU A 419 31.60 -4.23 67.68
CA LEU A 419 32.03 -2.83 67.57
C LEU A 419 33.07 -2.63 66.46
N ASN A 420 34.01 -3.57 66.32
CA ASN A 420 35.01 -3.55 65.25
C ASN A 420 34.36 -3.70 63.86
N LEU A 421 33.35 -4.56 63.74
CA LEU A 421 32.56 -4.68 62.51
C LEU A 421 31.89 -3.34 62.18
N ILE A 422 31.18 -2.71 63.12
CA ILE A 422 30.54 -1.41 62.90
C ILE A 422 31.56 -0.32 62.49
N ALA A 423 32.78 -0.37 63.05
CA ALA A 423 33.82 0.60 62.78
C ALA A 423 34.43 0.46 61.37
N THR A 424 34.58 -0.77 60.87
CA THR A 424 35.27 -1.06 59.59
C THR A 424 34.33 -1.01 58.39
N GLU A 425 33.04 -1.18 58.60
CA GLU A 425 32.04 -1.25 57.54
C GLU A 425 31.66 0.14 56.97
N PRO A 426 31.20 0.25 55.70
CA PRO A 426 30.85 1.52 55.05
C PRO A 426 29.47 1.99 55.51
N ILE A 427 29.37 2.36 56.78
CA ILE A 427 28.14 2.78 57.44
C ILE A 427 28.26 4.24 57.83
N ALA A 428 27.25 5.06 57.54
CA ALA A 428 27.28 6.49 57.85
C ALA A 428 26.90 6.75 59.32
N ASN A 429 25.85 6.13 59.84
CA ASN A 429 25.37 6.30 61.22
C ASN A 429 25.99 5.34 62.27
N LYS A 430 27.33 5.17 62.25
CA LYS A 430 28.06 4.22 63.12
C LYS A 430 27.77 4.39 64.62
N ASP A 431 27.65 5.63 65.10
CA ASP A 431 27.45 5.90 66.52
C ASP A 431 26.09 5.40 67.02
N ARG A 432 25.06 5.43 66.17
CA ARG A 432 23.75 4.85 66.50
C ARG A 432 23.84 3.32 66.63
N GLY A 433 24.57 2.67 65.72
CA GLY A 433 24.83 1.23 65.79
C GLY A 433 25.55 0.82 67.07
N LYS A 434 26.60 1.57 67.47
CA LYS A 434 27.33 1.31 68.73
C LYS A 434 26.42 1.43 69.96
N LEU A 435 25.54 2.43 69.98
CA LEU A 435 24.59 2.61 71.08
C LEU A 435 23.59 1.44 71.18
N ILE A 436 23.03 1.01 70.05
CA ILE A 436 22.12 -0.15 69.99
C ILE A 436 22.86 -1.44 70.38
N ALA A 437 24.13 -1.60 70.00
CA ALA A 437 24.95 -2.74 70.40
C ALA A 437 25.14 -2.79 71.92
N SER A 438 25.45 -1.65 72.53
CA SER A 438 25.53 -1.55 73.98
C SER A 438 24.20 -1.93 74.66
N GLU A 439 23.07 -1.43 74.16
CA GLU A 439 21.74 -1.78 74.71
C GLU A 439 21.49 -3.30 74.68
N ILE A 440 21.70 -3.95 73.54
CA ILE A 440 21.43 -5.39 73.37
C ILE A 440 22.33 -6.24 74.29
N TYR A 441 23.64 -5.97 74.34
CA TYR A 441 24.58 -6.75 75.15
C TYR A 441 24.43 -6.51 76.66
N GLN A 442 24.02 -5.31 77.09
CA GLN A 442 23.72 -5.04 78.50
C GLN A 442 22.46 -5.78 78.97
N ILE A 443 21.42 -5.84 78.13
CA ILE A 443 20.22 -6.65 78.41
C ILE A 443 20.59 -8.13 78.55
N GLY A 444 21.46 -8.63 77.67
CA GLY A 444 21.97 -10.00 77.73
C GLY A 444 22.74 -10.33 79.03
N LYS A 445 23.59 -9.41 79.50
CA LYS A 445 24.36 -9.58 80.76
C LYS A 445 23.48 -9.54 82.02
N GLY A 446 22.35 -8.84 81.98
CA GLY A 446 21.40 -8.75 83.09
C GLY A 446 20.44 -9.95 83.21
N ALA A 447 20.45 -10.87 82.25
CA ALA A 447 19.63 -12.08 82.32
C ALA A 447 20.15 -13.00 83.44
N PRO A 448 19.30 -13.42 84.40
CA PRO A 448 19.73 -14.22 85.54
C PRO A 448 20.34 -15.54 85.07
N ASP A 449 21.50 -15.86 85.63
CA ASP A 449 22.30 -17.04 85.34
C ASP A 449 21.42 -18.29 85.41
N SER A 450 21.15 -18.91 84.25
CA SER A 450 20.08 -19.91 84.08
C SER A 450 20.43 -21.29 84.63
N GLY A 451 21.44 -21.39 85.49
CA GLY A 451 21.97 -22.64 86.05
C GLY A 451 20.96 -23.48 86.84
N LYS A 452 19.70 -23.03 87.01
CA LYS A 452 18.63 -23.79 87.69
C LYS A 452 17.50 -24.31 86.79
N THR A 453 17.35 -23.85 85.55
CA THR A 453 16.20 -24.22 84.70
C THR A 453 16.55 -25.16 83.55
N GLY A 454 17.83 -25.54 83.38
CA GLY A 454 18.28 -26.40 82.28
C GLY A 454 18.10 -25.79 80.88
N ARG A 455 17.60 -24.56 80.79
CA ARG A 455 17.54 -23.76 79.57
C ARG A 455 18.82 -22.95 79.48
N SER A 456 19.47 -22.93 78.31
CA SER A 456 20.65 -22.09 78.10
C SER A 456 20.31 -20.62 78.39
N PRO A 457 21.27 -19.80 78.86
CA PRO A 457 21.06 -18.36 79.01
C PRO A 457 20.55 -17.70 77.72
N LEU A 458 20.98 -18.24 76.57
CA LEU A 458 20.45 -17.93 75.23
C LEU A 458 18.94 -18.17 75.10
N GLY A 459 18.38 -19.24 75.67
CA GLY A 459 16.96 -19.56 75.59
C GLY A 459 16.05 -18.64 76.43
N LEU A 460 16.52 -18.17 77.59
CA LEU A 460 15.79 -17.20 78.41
C LEU A 460 15.91 -15.78 77.85
N ALA A 461 17.08 -15.43 77.30
CA ALA A 461 17.25 -14.21 76.51
C ALA A 461 16.35 -14.23 75.26
N PHE A 462 16.14 -15.39 74.63
CA PHE A 462 15.26 -15.55 73.48
C PHE A 462 13.79 -15.30 73.81
N GLU A 463 13.27 -15.80 74.96
CA GLU A 463 11.90 -15.51 75.39
C GLU A 463 11.71 -14.04 75.78
N GLY A 464 12.67 -13.44 76.49
CA GLY A 464 12.63 -12.01 76.84
C GLY A 464 12.74 -11.09 75.61
N ALA A 465 13.65 -11.40 74.68
CA ALA A 465 13.81 -10.65 73.44
C ALA A 465 12.59 -10.80 72.52
N LYS A 466 11.98 -11.99 72.44
CA LYS A 466 10.75 -12.22 71.68
C LYS A 466 9.56 -11.43 72.25
N GLU A 467 9.49 -11.26 73.57
CA GLU A 467 8.47 -10.43 74.22
C GLU A 467 8.70 -8.92 73.96
N VAL A 468 9.96 -8.46 73.96
CA VAL A 468 10.30 -7.06 73.66
C VAL A 468 10.16 -6.73 72.18
N LEU A 469 10.50 -7.66 71.28
CA LEU A 469 10.36 -7.50 69.82
C LEU A 469 8.89 -7.59 69.38
N SER A 470 8.07 -8.45 70.00
CA SER A 470 6.64 -8.54 69.67
C SER A 470 5.82 -7.33 70.15
N LYS A 471 6.30 -6.58 71.15
CA LYS A 471 5.67 -5.33 71.61
C LYS A 471 6.08 -4.09 70.80
N ASN A 472 7.22 -4.12 70.10
CA ASN A 472 7.76 -2.95 69.41
C ASN A 472 7.75 -3.05 67.87
N ILE A 473 7.49 -4.23 67.31
CA ILE A 473 7.37 -4.42 65.86
C ILE A 473 5.89 -4.62 65.50
N ASP A 474 5.29 -3.61 64.90
CA ASP A 474 3.94 -3.69 64.34
C ASP A 474 3.98 -4.38 62.97
N TYR A 475 3.89 -5.71 62.97
CA TYR A 475 3.92 -6.52 61.75
C TYR A 475 2.78 -6.20 60.76
N SER A 476 1.73 -5.48 61.18
CA SER A 476 0.64 -5.06 60.30
C SER A 476 0.99 -3.89 59.37
N LYS A 477 2.11 -3.19 59.64
CA LYS A 477 2.62 -2.08 58.82
C LYS A 477 3.68 -2.49 57.80
N LEU A 478 4.02 -3.78 57.72
CA LEU A 478 4.87 -4.35 56.68
C LEU A 478 4.11 -4.38 55.35
N ASN A 479 4.02 -3.23 54.70
CA ASN A 479 3.59 -3.15 53.30
C ASN A 479 4.75 -3.62 52.43
N ILE A 480 4.90 -4.94 52.29
CA ILE A 480 5.82 -5.53 51.32
C ILE A 480 5.26 -5.17 49.94
N PRO A 481 5.88 -4.25 49.17
CA PRO A 481 5.44 -3.99 47.82
C PRO A 481 5.62 -5.29 47.04
N SER A 482 4.59 -5.67 46.30
CA SER A 482 4.58 -6.81 45.38
C SER A 482 5.48 -6.56 44.15
N LEU A 483 6.71 -6.10 44.36
CA LEU A 483 7.71 -5.84 43.33
C LEU A 483 8.39 -7.11 42.80
N PHE A 484 7.98 -8.28 43.28
CA PHE A 484 8.27 -9.57 42.65
C PHE A 484 7.01 -10.46 42.73
N ARG A 485 6.08 -10.28 41.78
CA ARG A 485 5.19 -11.38 41.39
C ARG A 485 5.90 -12.17 40.30
N PHE A 486 6.47 -13.31 40.70
CA PHE A 486 6.55 -14.50 39.86
C PHE A 486 5.23 -15.25 39.94
#